data_AF-A0A660N825-F1
#
_entry.id   AF-A0A660N825-F1
#
_cell.length_a   1.000
_cell.length_b   1.000
_cell.length_c   1.000
_cell.angle_alpha   90.00
_cell.angle_beta   90.00
_cell.angle_gamma   90.00
#
_symmetry.space_group_name_H-M   'P 1'
#
loop_
_entity.id
_entity.type
_entity.pdbx_description
1 polymer ?
#
loop_
_entity_poly.entity_id
_entity_poly.type
_entity_poly.pdbx_seq_one_letter_code
_entity_poly.pdbx_strand_id
1 'polypeptide(L)'
;MEGYKIDFKKPMHIYFIGIGGISMSGLAEILLHAGFTISGSDAKESPLTAHLESMGAKIYYGQRAENIKEDIDCVVYTAAIHPDNPEFKQSEANHLPMMTRAQLLGQMMNNYQHSVAVSGTHGKTTTTSMLAHILLAAQSNPTISVGGVLPIIGGNVHIGSHQLFVTEACEYTNSFLEFFPTMEIILNIEADHLDFFKDIDDIRHSFQKFVKKLPENGILIINNEINNYQEIVGDFSGKLITTGLQNADISAQDIHYDHLANASFTLFDDGKNLGEIVLSVPGQHNVFNALGAIAAALELKIPVEDIKKGLKNFTGASRRFEKKGELAGGITIVDDYAHHPQEIEATLKAARNYPHKKVWCVFQPHTYT
;
A
#
# COMPACT_ATOMS: atom_id res chain seq x y z
N MET A 1 -8.14 -26.49 -2.25
CA MET A 1 -6.87 -27.08 -1.79
C MET A 1 -6.16 -25.99 -1.03
N GLU A 2 -5.84 -26.18 0.25
CA GLU A 2 -5.00 -25.19 0.96
C GLU A 2 -3.64 -25.15 0.25
N GLY A 3 -3.22 -23.96 -0.18
CA GLY A 3 -1.92 -23.76 -0.82
C GLY A 3 -0.77 -24.07 0.13
N TYR A 4 0.44 -24.20 -0.43
CA TYR A 4 1.67 -24.40 0.34
C TYR A 4 1.86 -23.29 1.38
N LYS A 5 2.24 -23.64 2.62
CA LYS A 5 2.42 -22.71 3.75
C LYS A 5 3.89 -22.67 4.17
N ILE A 6 4.49 -21.48 4.18
CA ILE A 6 5.85 -21.24 4.65
C ILE A 6 5.86 -21.19 6.18
N ASP A 7 6.78 -21.92 6.81
CA ASP A 7 7.10 -21.77 8.23
C ASP A 7 8.18 -20.70 8.38
N PHE A 8 7.80 -19.47 8.71
CA PHE A 8 8.72 -18.34 8.86
C PHE A 8 9.77 -18.51 9.98
N LYS A 9 9.65 -19.55 10.82
CA LYS A 9 10.65 -19.89 11.84
C LYS A 9 11.72 -20.85 11.34
N LYS A 10 11.57 -21.41 10.13
CA LYS A 10 12.51 -22.34 9.50
C LYS A 10 12.89 -21.79 8.13
N PRO A 11 13.94 -20.94 8.06
CA PRO A 11 14.38 -20.39 6.80
C PRO A 11 14.68 -21.47 5.77
N MET A 12 14.27 -21.21 4.53
CA MET A 12 14.39 -22.13 3.41
C MET A 12 14.82 -21.38 2.14
N HIS A 13 15.03 -22.10 1.05
CA HIS A 13 15.38 -21.51 -0.23
C HIS A 13 14.13 -21.18 -1.05
N ILE A 14 13.93 -19.87 -1.27
CA ILE A 14 12.81 -19.36 -2.09
C ILE A 14 13.36 -18.74 -3.37
N TYR A 15 12.85 -19.21 -4.51
CA TYR A 15 13.20 -18.70 -5.84
C TYR A 15 12.12 -17.74 -6.36
N PHE A 16 12.51 -16.55 -6.80
CA PHE A 16 11.59 -15.53 -7.33
C PHE A 16 11.68 -15.42 -8.87
N ILE A 17 10.56 -15.63 -9.57
CA ILE A 17 10.46 -15.34 -11.02
C ILE A 17 10.00 -13.89 -11.20
N GLY A 18 10.87 -13.04 -11.76
CA GLY A 18 10.64 -11.59 -11.88
C GLY A 18 10.98 -10.83 -10.59
N ILE A 19 12.13 -11.16 -9.98
CA ILE A 19 12.57 -10.65 -8.68
C ILE A 19 12.82 -9.12 -8.68
N GLY A 20 13.13 -8.53 -9.84
CA GLY A 20 13.43 -7.10 -9.99
C GLY A 20 12.20 -6.19 -9.99
N GLY A 21 10.97 -6.73 -9.94
CA GLY A 21 9.77 -5.93 -9.77
C GLY A 21 9.73 -5.22 -8.41
N ILE A 22 9.17 -4.01 -8.34
CA ILE A 22 9.10 -3.19 -7.11
C ILE A 22 8.58 -4.02 -5.92
N SER A 23 7.40 -4.63 -6.04
CA SER A 23 6.85 -5.44 -4.95
C SER A 23 7.62 -6.74 -4.71
N MET A 24 8.13 -7.41 -5.76
CA MET A 24 8.85 -8.69 -5.61
C MET A 24 10.17 -8.52 -4.87
N SER A 25 10.95 -7.52 -5.27
CA SER A 25 12.24 -7.19 -4.65
C SER A 25 12.06 -6.84 -3.17
N GLY A 26 11.01 -6.09 -2.84
CA GLY A 26 10.67 -5.79 -1.46
C GLY A 26 10.38 -7.03 -0.59
N LEU A 27 9.62 -8.01 -1.10
CA LEU A 27 9.37 -9.26 -0.37
C LEU A 27 10.63 -10.11 -0.22
N ALA A 28 11.44 -10.17 -1.27
CA ALA A 28 12.75 -10.85 -1.24
C ALA A 28 13.67 -10.23 -0.18
N GLU A 29 13.70 -8.90 -0.07
CA GLU A 29 14.50 -8.17 0.92
C GLU A 29 14.10 -8.52 2.36
N ILE A 30 12.80 -8.55 2.65
CA ILE A 30 12.27 -8.91 3.98
C ILE A 30 12.67 -10.35 4.33
N LEU A 31 12.60 -11.28 3.37
CA LEU A 31 12.95 -12.69 3.59
C LEU A 31 14.46 -12.89 3.79
N LEU A 32 15.30 -12.19 3.03
CA LEU A 32 16.76 -12.19 3.25
C LEU A 32 17.09 -11.75 4.67
N HIS A 33 16.47 -10.67 5.15
CA HIS A 33 16.66 -10.18 6.51
C HIS A 33 16.14 -11.17 7.57
N ALA A 34 15.12 -11.97 7.24
CA ALA A 34 14.63 -13.08 8.07
C ALA A 34 15.50 -14.35 7.98
N GLY A 35 16.62 -14.32 7.24
CA GLY A 35 17.59 -15.42 7.14
C GLY A 35 17.26 -16.47 6.07
N PHE A 36 16.27 -16.22 5.21
CA PHE A 36 15.96 -17.11 4.08
C PHE A 36 17.07 -17.04 3.03
N THR A 37 17.28 -18.16 2.33
CA THR A 37 18.13 -18.16 1.13
C THR A 37 17.28 -17.70 -0.03
N ILE A 38 17.65 -16.62 -0.69
CA ILE A 38 16.90 -16.08 -1.83
C ILE A 38 17.71 -16.23 -3.12
N SER A 39 17.05 -16.73 -4.15
CA SER A 39 17.50 -16.61 -5.53
C SER A 39 16.34 -16.18 -6.42
N GLY A 40 16.63 -15.81 -7.66
CA GLY A 40 15.57 -15.47 -8.59
C GLY A 40 16.08 -15.05 -9.96
N SER A 41 15.14 -14.73 -10.84
CA SER A 41 15.43 -14.25 -12.19
C SER A 41 14.78 -12.91 -12.47
N ASP A 42 15.40 -12.17 -13.38
CA ASP A 42 14.75 -11.06 -14.05
C ASP A 42 15.21 -10.95 -15.52
N ALA A 43 14.49 -10.18 -16.33
CA ALA A 43 14.83 -9.97 -17.73
C ALA A 43 16.13 -9.16 -17.90
N LYS A 44 16.41 -8.23 -16.98
CA LYS A 44 17.57 -7.34 -17.04
C LYS A 44 18.04 -6.92 -15.65
N GLU A 45 19.29 -6.51 -15.57
CA GLU A 45 19.85 -5.86 -14.39
C GLU A 45 19.16 -4.52 -14.11
N SER A 46 19.00 -4.22 -12.82
CA SER A 46 18.39 -3.00 -12.30
C SER A 46 19.01 -2.63 -10.95
N PRO A 47 18.82 -1.39 -10.46
CA PRO A 47 19.24 -1.03 -9.11
C PRO A 47 18.65 -1.92 -8.01
N LEU A 48 17.42 -2.44 -8.20
CA LEU A 48 16.76 -3.34 -7.25
C LEU A 48 17.43 -4.72 -7.22
N THR A 49 17.76 -5.29 -8.38
CA THR A 49 18.44 -6.58 -8.45
C THR A 49 19.87 -6.47 -7.90
N ALA A 50 20.59 -5.40 -8.24
CA ALA A 50 21.93 -5.15 -7.69
C ALA A 50 21.92 -5.00 -6.15
N HIS A 51 20.90 -4.33 -5.59
CA HIS A 51 20.72 -4.21 -4.14
C HIS A 51 20.53 -5.59 -3.48
N LEU A 52 19.64 -6.42 -4.02
CA LEU A 52 19.42 -7.78 -3.51
C LEU A 52 20.68 -8.66 -3.61
N GLU A 53 21.44 -8.55 -4.70
CA GLU A 53 22.73 -9.25 -4.85
C GLU A 53 23.72 -8.80 -3.77
N SER A 54 23.77 -7.50 -3.44
CA SER A 54 24.60 -6.97 -2.36
C SER A 54 24.21 -7.50 -0.97
N MET A 55 22.95 -7.92 -0.81
CA MET A 55 22.43 -8.59 0.39
C MET A 55 22.60 -10.11 0.39
N GLY A 56 23.18 -10.68 -0.67
CA GLY A 56 23.49 -12.10 -0.78
C GLY A 56 22.48 -12.93 -1.59
N ALA A 57 21.50 -12.30 -2.25
CA ALA A 57 20.64 -13.02 -3.18
C ALA A 57 21.42 -13.46 -4.43
N LYS A 58 21.06 -14.63 -4.97
CA LYS A 58 21.60 -15.10 -6.25
C LYS A 58 20.63 -14.79 -7.39
N ILE A 59 21.01 -13.89 -8.30
CA ILE A 59 20.13 -13.46 -9.39
C ILE A 59 20.63 -14.00 -10.74
N TYR A 60 19.69 -14.46 -11.57
CA TYR A 60 19.93 -14.90 -12.94
C TYR A 60 19.27 -13.94 -13.92
N TYR A 61 20.04 -13.40 -14.86
CA TYR A 61 19.50 -12.55 -15.92
C TYR A 61 19.10 -13.39 -17.15
N GLY A 62 17.81 -13.36 -17.45
CA GLY A 62 17.15 -14.22 -18.43
C GLY A 62 16.50 -15.44 -17.78
N GLN A 63 15.23 -15.66 -18.10
CA GLN A 63 14.42 -16.74 -17.54
C GLN A 63 14.65 -18.03 -18.33
N ARG A 64 15.23 -19.05 -17.69
CA ARG A 64 15.58 -20.33 -18.32
C ARG A 64 15.30 -21.49 -17.38
N ALA A 65 14.90 -22.64 -17.92
CA ALA A 65 14.56 -23.82 -17.12
C ALA A 65 15.71 -24.23 -16.19
N GLU A 66 16.97 -24.08 -16.64
CA GLU A 66 18.16 -24.45 -15.88
C GLU A 66 18.37 -23.58 -14.63
N ASN A 67 17.70 -22.44 -14.48
CA ASN A 67 17.79 -21.62 -13.28
C ASN A 67 17.07 -22.29 -12.09
N ILE A 68 16.09 -23.16 -12.35
CA ILE A 68 15.41 -23.96 -11.32
C ILE A 68 16.34 -25.12 -10.90
N LYS A 69 16.97 -24.95 -9.74
CA LYS A 69 17.90 -25.90 -9.12
C LYS A 69 17.18 -26.84 -8.13
N GLU A 70 17.82 -27.96 -7.82
CA GLU A 70 17.27 -28.99 -6.92
C GLU A 70 17.18 -28.55 -5.45
N ASP A 71 17.98 -27.55 -5.05
CA ASP A 71 18.02 -27.00 -3.70
C ASP A 71 16.97 -25.91 -3.44
N ILE A 72 16.08 -25.64 -4.41
CA ILE A 72 14.96 -24.69 -4.26
C ILE A 72 13.80 -25.40 -3.58
N ASP A 73 13.31 -24.83 -2.48
CA ASP A 73 12.19 -25.41 -1.75
C ASP A 73 10.82 -24.83 -2.15
N CYS A 74 10.78 -23.59 -2.66
CA CYS A 74 9.54 -22.94 -3.10
C CYS A 74 9.81 -21.88 -4.19
N VAL A 75 8.85 -21.70 -5.10
CA VAL A 75 8.89 -20.70 -6.17
C VAL A 75 7.81 -19.65 -5.99
N VAL A 76 8.20 -18.38 -6.04
CA VAL A 76 7.32 -17.22 -5.96
C VAL A 76 7.32 -16.50 -7.30
N TYR A 77 6.15 -16.16 -7.82
CA TYR A 77 6.01 -15.52 -9.12
C TYR A 77 4.97 -14.41 -9.10
N THR A 78 5.10 -13.46 -10.03
CA THR A 78 4.07 -12.43 -10.23
C THR A 78 2.95 -12.96 -11.12
N ALA A 79 1.76 -12.35 -11.03
CA ALA A 79 0.65 -12.65 -11.93
C ALA A 79 0.97 -12.36 -13.42
N ALA A 80 2.02 -11.59 -13.71
CA ALA A 80 2.46 -11.29 -15.08
C ALA A 80 3.30 -12.41 -15.72
N ILE A 81 3.73 -13.42 -14.94
CA ILE A 81 4.47 -14.56 -15.48
C ILE A 81 3.51 -15.47 -16.24
N HIS A 82 3.70 -15.55 -17.56
CA HIS A 82 2.92 -16.44 -18.41
C HIS A 82 3.24 -17.92 -18.11
N PRO A 83 2.28 -18.85 -18.18
CA PRO A 83 2.54 -20.29 -18.01
C PRO A 83 3.55 -20.89 -18.99
N ASP A 84 3.82 -20.21 -20.12
CA ASP A 84 4.87 -20.63 -21.06
C ASP A 84 6.30 -20.25 -20.63
N ASN A 85 6.45 -19.50 -19.54
CA ASN A 85 7.74 -19.19 -18.98
C ASN A 85 8.50 -20.50 -18.65
N PRO A 86 9.77 -20.62 -19.09
CA PRO A 86 10.52 -21.88 -18.94
C PRO A 86 10.82 -22.24 -17.49
N GLU A 87 11.01 -21.26 -16.59
CA GLU A 87 11.18 -21.49 -15.15
C GLU A 87 9.86 -21.93 -14.50
N PHE A 88 8.74 -21.34 -14.90
CA PHE A 88 7.42 -21.75 -14.43
C PHE A 88 7.14 -23.21 -14.80
N LYS A 89 7.30 -23.57 -16.07
CA LYS A 89 7.12 -24.96 -16.55
C LYS A 89 8.05 -25.95 -15.85
N GLN A 90 9.31 -25.57 -15.65
CA GLN A 90 10.27 -26.44 -14.97
C GLN A 90 9.90 -26.63 -13.49
N SER A 91 9.40 -25.58 -12.83
CA SER A 91 8.92 -25.65 -11.45
C SER A 91 7.73 -26.60 -11.31
N GLU A 92 6.77 -26.53 -12.23
CA GLU A 92 5.65 -27.47 -12.29
C GLU A 92 6.10 -28.91 -12.56
N ALA A 93 7.01 -29.10 -13.52
CA ALA A 93 7.55 -30.41 -13.87
C ALA A 93 8.33 -31.06 -12.72
N ASN A 94 8.99 -30.25 -11.89
CA ASN A 94 9.69 -30.69 -10.69
C ASN A 94 8.75 -30.85 -9.47
N HIS A 95 7.46 -30.56 -9.62
CA HIS A 95 6.46 -30.54 -8.54
C HIS A 95 6.88 -29.66 -7.35
N LEU A 96 7.58 -28.55 -7.63
CA LEU A 96 7.95 -27.59 -6.61
C LEU A 96 6.69 -26.90 -6.07
N PRO A 97 6.61 -26.61 -4.77
CA PRO A 97 5.61 -25.71 -4.23
C PRO A 97 5.72 -24.33 -4.88
N MET A 98 4.63 -23.84 -5.46
CA MET A 98 4.56 -22.53 -6.11
C MET A 98 3.51 -21.66 -5.45
N MET A 99 3.77 -20.36 -5.35
CA MET A 99 2.79 -19.38 -4.90
C MET A 99 2.94 -18.03 -5.60
N THR A 100 1.84 -17.30 -5.70
CA THR A 100 1.85 -15.94 -6.22
C THR A 100 2.45 -14.97 -5.20
N ARG A 101 2.92 -13.82 -5.70
CA ARG A 101 3.29 -12.65 -4.88
C ARG A 101 2.24 -12.31 -3.80
N ALA A 102 0.95 -12.34 -4.15
CA ALA A 102 -0.12 -11.99 -3.22
C ALA A 102 -0.25 -13.01 -2.08
N GLN A 103 -0.13 -14.30 -2.40
CA GLN A 103 -0.11 -15.38 -1.41
C GLN A 103 1.09 -15.28 -0.48
N LEU A 104 2.29 -15.00 -1.01
CA LEU A 104 3.47 -14.79 -0.17
C LEU A 104 3.27 -13.62 0.81
N LEU A 105 2.84 -12.47 0.29
CA LEU A 105 2.59 -11.28 1.12
C LEU A 105 1.55 -11.58 2.21
N GLY A 106 0.45 -12.25 1.89
CA GLY A 106 -0.53 -12.69 2.88
C GLY A 106 0.08 -13.60 3.94
N GLN A 107 0.87 -14.61 3.54
CA GLN A 107 1.54 -15.47 4.51
C GLN A 107 2.53 -14.71 5.39
N MET A 108 3.25 -13.72 4.84
CA MET A 108 4.14 -12.86 5.60
C MET A 108 3.39 -12.06 6.66
N MET A 109 2.18 -11.57 6.38
CA MET A 109 1.36 -10.85 7.35
C MET A 109 1.06 -11.67 8.61
N ASN A 110 0.88 -12.98 8.48
CA ASN A 110 0.68 -13.88 9.64
C ASN A 110 1.91 -13.99 10.55
N ASN A 111 3.09 -13.57 10.08
CA ASN A 111 4.32 -13.57 10.86
C ASN A 111 4.54 -12.28 11.68
N TYR A 112 3.60 -11.33 11.63
CA TYR A 112 3.64 -10.10 12.41
C TYR A 112 2.52 -10.06 13.44
N GLN A 113 2.78 -9.44 14.60
CA GLN A 113 1.76 -9.27 15.64
C GLN A 113 0.64 -8.33 15.20
N HIS A 114 1.02 -7.27 14.50
CA HIS A 114 0.12 -6.31 13.88
C HIS A 114 0.43 -6.22 12.40
N SER A 115 -0.55 -6.53 11.56
CA SER A 115 -0.47 -6.39 10.10
C SER A 115 -1.57 -5.45 9.64
N VAL A 116 -1.18 -4.24 9.22
CA VAL A 116 -2.06 -3.19 8.72
C VAL A 116 -2.12 -3.26 7.20
N ALA A 117 -3.32 -3.49 6.67
CA ALA A 117 -3.60 -3.44 5.24
C ALA A 117 -4.39 -2.17 4.90
N VAL A 118 -3.84 -1.33 4.02
CA VAL A 118 -4.49 -0.11 3.54
C VAL A 118 -5.13 -0.36 2.18
N SER A 119 -6.46 -0.34 2.14
CA SER A 119 -7.29 -0.65 0.98
C SER A 119 -8.24 0.51 0.60
N GLY A 120 -8.88 0.36 -0.55
CA GLY A 120 -9.79 1.35 -1.13
C GLY A 120 -9.42 1.65 -2.57
N THR A 121 -10.37 2.12 -3.38
CA THR A 121 -10.14 2.40 -4.81
C THR A 121 -9.01 3.42 -5.00
N HIS A 122 -9.03 4.52 -4.23
CA HIS A 122 -8.05 5.60 -4.29
C HIS A 122 -7.37 5.86 -2.94
N GLY A 123 -6.19 6.48 -2.96
CA GLY A 123 -5.51 6.97 -1.75
C GLY A 123 -4.64 5.96 -0.99
N LYS A 124 -4.65 4.67 -1.37
CA LYS A 124 -3.87 3.58 -0.74
C LYS A 124 -2.41 3.97 -0.45
N THR A 125 -1.66 4.32 -1.49
CA THR A 125 -0.24 4.70 -1.38
C THR A 125 -0.03 5.94 -0.50
N THR A 126 -0.90 6.94 -0.62
CA THR A 126 -0.79 8.17 0.18
C THR A 126 -1.03 7.89 1.66
N THR A 127 -2.09 7.15 2.00
CA THR A 127 -2.40 6.77 3.38
C THR A 127 -1.33 5.86 3.98
N THR A 128 -0.85 4.86 3.23
CA THR A 128 0.27 4.01 3.67
C THR A 128 1.52 4.84 3.94
N SER A 129 1.81 5.83 3.08
CA SER A 129 2.95 6.73 3.26
C SER A 129 2.78 7.68 4.46
N MET A 130 1.58 8.21 4.69
CA MET A 130 1.27 9.01 5.88
C MET A 130 1.45 8.18 7.15
N LEU A 131 0.94 6.94 7.18
CA LEU A 131 1.11 6.03 8.30
C LEU A 131 2.59 5.69 8.52
N ALA A 132 3.35 5.44 7.46
CA ALA A 132 4.80 5.24 7.53
C ALA A 132 5.51 6.44 8.19
N HIS A 133 5.19 7.67 7.79
CA HIS A 133 5.75 8.88 8.39
C HIS A 133 5.41 9.01 9.88
N ILE A 134 4.18 8.69 10.28
CA ILE A 134 3.75 8.68 11.69
C ILE A 134 4.57 7.66 12.48
N LEU A 135 4.66 6.42 12.01
CA LEU A 135 5.35 5.33 12.71
C LEU A 135 6.86 5.56 12.83
N LEU A 136 7.48 6.13 11.79
CA LEU A 136 8.89 6.51 11.83
C LEU A 136 9.13 7.69 12.76
N ALA A 137 8.23 8.67 12.80
CA ALA A 137 8.31 9.79 13.75
C ALA A 137 8.22 9.32 15.21
N ALA A 138 7.41 8.29 15.46
CA ALA A 138 7.21 7.62 16.75
C ALA A 138 8.28 6.56 17.09
N GLN A 139 9.23 6.30 16.19
CA GLN A 139 10.29 5.29 16.34
C GLN A 139 9.75 3.88 16.63
N SER A 140 8.58 3.53 16.06
CA SER A 140 7.89 2.26 16.31
C SER A 140 8.50 1.06 15.56
N ASN A 141 9.61 1.27 14.86
CA ASN A 141 10.37 0.25 14.12
C ASN A 141 9.50 -0.71 13.28
N PRO A 142 8.64 -0.20 12.36
CA PRO A 142 7.75 -1.02 11.54
C PRO A 142 8.50 -1.65 10.36
N THR A 143 8.02 -2.80 9.88
CA THR A 143 8.26 -3.18 8.48
C THR A 143 7.19 -2.53 7.60
N ILE A 144 7.58 -1.85 6.54
CA ILE A 144 6.68 -1.13 5.63
C ILE A 144 6.93 -1.62 4.21
N SER A 145 5.86 -1.91 3.48
CA SER A 145 5.88 -2.21 2.04
C SER A 145 4.90 -1.32 1.29
N VAL A 146 5.43 -0.43 0.45
CA VAL A 146 4.66 0.55 -0.32
C VAL A 146 4.67 0.16 -1.80
N GLY A 147 3.59 0.46 -2.53
CA GLY A 147 3.46 0.21 -3.96
C GLY A 147 4.30 1.14 -4.85
N GLY A 148 4.95 2.15 -4.25
CA GLY A 148 5.83 3.11 -4.92
C GLY A 148 7.03 3.51 -4.05
N VAL A 149 7.88 4.37 -4.60
CA VAL A 149 9.05 4.89 -3.88
C VAL A 149 8.60 5.92 -2.86
N LEU A 150 8.95 5.68 -1.60
CA LEU A 150 8.75 6.57 -0.47
C LEU A 150 10.12 7.11 0.00
N PRO A 151 10.43 8.41 -0.22
CA PRO A 151 11.76 8.96 0.04
C PRO A 151 12.27 8.77 1.47
N ILE A 152 11.41 8.85 2.49
CA ILE A 152 11.82 8.75 3.90
C ILE A 152 12.38 7.35 4.25
N ILE A 153 12.00 6.32 3.50
CA ILE A 153 12.53 4.96 3.67
C ILE A 153 13.60 4.59 2.62
N GLY A 154 13.95 5.51 1.71
CA GLY A 154 14.96 5.29 0.69
C GLY A 154 14.58 4.32 -0.43
N GLY A 155 13.31 3.92 -0.53
CA GLY A 155 12.86 2.89 -1.45
C GLY A 155 11.37 2.60 -1.30
N ASN A 156 10.96 1.37 -1.58
CA ASN A 156 9.57 0.91 -1.41
C ASN A 156 9.39 -0.06 -0.24
N VAL A 157 10.49 -0.47 0.41
CA VAL A 157 10.47 -1.30 1.62
C VAL A 157 11.33 -0.68 2.70
N HIS A 158 10.85 -0.78 3.94
CA HIS A 158 11.60 -0.53 5.16
C HIS A 158 11.47 -1.77 6.03
N ILE A 159 12.57 -2.31 6.54
CA ILE A 159 12.56 -3.51 7.38
C ILE A 159 12.79 -3.08 8.82
N GLY A 160 11.79 -3.33 9.66
CA GLY A 160 11.83 -3.06 11.10
C GLY A 160 11.75 -4.35 11.91
N SER A 161 11.09 -4.26 13.06
CA SER A 161 10.83 -5.41 13.93
C SER A 161 9.65 -6.26 13.43
N HIS A 162 9.55 -7.49 13.92
CA HIS A 162 8.42 -8.39 13.65
C HIS A 162 7.12 -8.03 14.39
N GLN A 163 7.03 -6.83 14.99
CA GLN A 163 5.83 -6.41 15.72
C GLN A 163 4.78 -5.81 14.79
N LEU A 164 5.20 -5.03 13.79
CA LEU A 164 4.30 -4.23 12.97
C LEU A 164 4.68 -4.32 11.50
N PHE A 165 3.73 -4.72 10.67
CA PHE A 165 3.83 -4.70 9.22
C PHE A 165 2.75 -3.79 8.64
N VAL A 166 3.12 -2.93 7.70
CA VAL A 166 2.20 -2.03 7.01
C VAL A 166 2.35 -2.23 5.51
N THR A 167 1.24 -2.51 4.83
CA THR A 167 1.23 -2.68 3.37
C THR A 167 -0.01 -2.09 2.73
N GLU A 168 0.12 -1.72 1.45
CA GLU A 168 -1.04 -1.51 0.58
C GLU A 168 -1.74 -2.83 0.26
N ALA A 169 -3.07 -2.78 0.16
CA ALA A 169 -3.93 -3.87 -0.26
C ALA A 169 -4.78 -3.44 -1.46
N CYS A 170 -4.49 -4.05 -2.62
CA CYS A 170 -5.15 -3.72 -3.87
C CYS A 170 -6.26 -4.73 -4.19
N GLU A 171 -7.43 -4.17 -4.42
CA GLU A 171 -8.67 -4.84 -4.82
C GLU A 171 -8.60 -5.42 -6.23
N TYR A 172 -7.78 -4.85 -7.12
CA TYR A 172 -7.66 -5.32 -8.51
C TYR A 172 -7.37 -6.82 -8.56
N THR A 173 -8.10 -7.55 -9.41
CA THR A 173 -8.04 -9.01 -9.54
C THR A 173 -8.29 -9.80 -8.25
N ASN A 174 -8.96 -9.19 -7.25
CA ASN A 174 -9.18 -9.77 -5.92
C ASN A 174 -7.88 -10.15 -5.17
N SER A 175 -6.75 -9.50 -5.49
CA SER A 175 -5.45 -9.91 -4.97
C SER A 175 -5.33 -9.82 -3.45
N PHE A 176 -5.98 -8.81 -2.84
CA PHE A 176 -6.07 -8.65 -1.39
C PHE A 176 -6.82 -9.78 -0.66
N LEU A 177 -7.58 -10.65 -1.34
CA LEU A 177 -8.28 -11.77 -0.68
C LEU A 177 -7.31 -12.88 -0.25
N GLU A 178 -6.06 -12.81 -0.72
CA GLU A 178 -4.97 -13.66 -0.25
C GLU A 178 -4.31 -13.11 1.03
N PHE A 179 -4.69 -11.91 1.48
CA PHE A 179 -4.05 -11.26 2.63
C PHE A 179 -4.75 -11.63 3.95
N PHE A 180 -3.99 -11.52 5.04
CA PHE A 180 -4.45 -11.86 6.39
C PHE A 180 -4.07 -10.72 7.38
N PRO A 181 -4.70 -9.54 7.27
CA PRO A 181 -4.45 -8.43 8.19
C PRO A 181 -5.01 -8.70 9.59
N THR A 182 -4.41 -8.05 10.58
CA THR A 182 -5.03 -7.86 11.90
C THR A 182 -5.77 -6.52 11.98
N MET A 183 -5.44 -5.59 11.08
CA MET A 183 -6.08 -4.29 10.95
C MET A 183 -6.26 -3.94 9.46
N GLU A 184 -7.47 -3.57 9.07
CA GLU A 184 -7.80 -3.14 7.72
C GLU A 184 -8.24 -1.67 7.73
N ILE A 185 -7.80 -0.90 6.74
CA ILE A 185 -8.27 0.47 6.49
C ILE A 185 -8.96 0.50 5.12
N ILE A 186 -10.26 0.77 5.08
CA ILE A 186 -11.02 0.96 3.83
C ILE A 186 -11.29 2.46 3.63
N LEU A 187 -10.58 3.07 2.69
CA LEU A 187 -10.63 4.52 2.45
C LEU A 187 -11.85 4.98 1.65
N ASN A 188 -12.23 4.22 0.63
CA ASN A 188 -13.33 4.49 -0.30
C ASN A 188 -13.60 3.24 -1.15
N ILE A 189 -14.80 3.15 -1.73
CA ILE A 189 -15.18 2.10 -2.68
C ILE A 189 -15.95 2.76 -3.82
N GLU A 190 -15.31 2.83 -4.98
CA GLU A 190 -15.83 3.49 -6.18
C GLU A 190 -15.71 2.54 -7.39
N ALA A 191 -16.45 2.84 -8.46
CA ALA A 191 -16.42 2.02 -9.67
C ALA A 191 -15.11 2.25 -10.42
N ASP A 192 -14.24 1.25 -10.40
CA ASP A 192 -12.95 1.22 -11.08
C ASP A 192 -12.67 -0.23 -11.51
N HIS A 193 -11.69 -0.44 -12.38
CA HIS A 193 -11.28 -1.77 -12.83
C HIS A 193 -12.45 -2.63 -13.38
N LEU A 194 -13.37 -2.01 -14.11
CA LEU A 194 -14.53 -2.68 -14.71
C LEU A 194 -14.17 -3.62 -15.89
N ASP A 195 -12.88 -3.69 -16.24
CA ASP A 195 -12.30 -4.75 -17.07
C ASP A 195 -12.26 -6.10 -16.33
N PHE A 196 -12.19 -6.06 -15.00
CA PHE A 196 -12.21 -7.25 -14.13
C PHE A 196 -13.53 -7.37 -13.37
N PHE A 197 -13.99 -6.31 -12.71
CA PHE A 197 -15.21 -6.31 -11.92
C PHE A 197 -16.43 -6.09 -12.81
N LYS A 198 -17.52 -6.81 -12.51
CA LYS A 198 -18.78 -6.65 -13.25
C LYS A 198 -19.39 -5.26 -13.09
N ASP A 199 -19.42 -4.77 -11.85
CA ASP A 199 -20.04 -3.52 -11.43
C ASP A 199 -19.56 -3.15 -10.02
N ILE A 200 -20.02 -1.99 -9.52
CA ILE A 200 -19.70 -1.53 -8.16
C ILE A 200 -20.12 -2.53 -7.09
N ASP A 201 -21.20 -3.28 -7.29
CA ASP A 201 -21.65 -4.27 -6.31
C ASP A 201 -20.63 -5.41 -6.21
N ASP A 202 -20.07 -5.88 -7.32
CA ASP A 202 -19.02 -6.91 -7.32
C ASP A 202 -17.74 -6.44 -6.58
N ILE A 203 -17.37 -5.16 -6.71
CA ILE A 203 -16.28 -4.54 -5.92
C ILE A 203 -16.65 -4.54 -4.43
N ARG A 204 -17.85 -4.10 -4.07
CA ARG A 204 -18.36 -4.09 -2.68
C ARG A 204 -18.35 -5.48 -2.05
N HIS A 205 -18.80 -6.50 -2.80
CA HIS A 205 -18.74 -7.90 -2.36
C HIS A 205 -17.30 -8.38 -2.13
N SER A 206 -16.35 -7.86 -2.89
CA SER A 206 -14.93 -8.19 -2.72
C SER A 206 -14.36 -7.56 -1.44
N PHE A 207 -14.71 -6.31 -1.13
CA PHE A 207 -14.39 -5.72 0.17
C PHE A 207 -15.05 -6.45 1.35
N GLN A 208 -16.32 -6.87 1.23
CA GLN A 208 -16.96 -7.72 2.26
C GLN A 208 -16.19 -9.02 2.51
N LYS A 209 -15.70 -9.67 1.45
CA LYS A 209 -14.85 -10.86 1.58
C LYS A 209 -13.51 -10.55 2.23
N PHE A 210 -12.97 -9.36 2.02
CA PHE A 210 -11.71 -8.93 2.62
C PHE A 210 -11.88 -8.63 4.12
N VAL A 211 -12.95 -7.94 4.52
CA VAL A 211 -13.31 -7.75 5.94
C VAL A 211 -13.42 -9.09 6.68
N LYS A 212 -13.97 -10.13 6.02
CA LYS A 212 -14.05 -11.51 6.57
C LYS A 212 -12.69 -12.19 6.76
N LYS A 213 -11.60 -11.61 6.25
CA LYS A 213 -10.23 -12.09 6.50
C LYS A 213 -9.67 -11.56 7.83
N LEU A 214 -10.26 -10.51 8.41
CA LEU A 214 -9.88 -10.06 9.74
C LEU A 214 -10.21 -11.14 10.79
N PRO A 215 -9.34 -11.33 11.79
CA PRO A 215 -9.65 -12.20 12.92
C PRO A 215 -10.76 -11.59 13.79
N GLU A 216 -11.35 -12.38 14.69
CA GLU A 216 -12.42 -11.92 15.60
C GLU A 216 -12.00 -10.73 16.49
N ASN A 217 -10.72 -10.66 16.87
CA ASN A 217 -10.13 -9.55 17.61
C ASN A 217 -9.48 -8.50 16.70
N GLY A 218 -9.74 -8.56 15.39
CA GLY A 218 -9.22 -7.63 14.39
C GLY A 218 -9.84 -6.23 14.52
N ILE A 219 -9.28 -5.31 13.75
CA ILE A 219 -9.71 -3.91 13.71
C ILE A 219 -10.09 -3.54 12.28
N LEU A 220 -11.29 -3.04 12.06
CA LEU A 220 -11.72 -2.46 10.81
C LEU A 220 -11.83 -0.94 10.97
N ILE A 221 -11.03 -0.20 10.21
CA ILE A 221 -11.13 1.24 10.05
C ILE A 221 -11.81 1.51 8.71
N ILE A 222 -12.93 2.23 8.71
CA ILE A 222 -13.71 2.47 7.48
C ILE A 222 -14.17 3.92 7.38
N ASN A 223 -14.06 4.48 6.19
CA ASN A 223 -14.60 5.81 5.90
C ASN A 223 -16.14 5.77 5.89
N ASN A 224 -16.79 6.58 6.73
CA ASN A 224 -18.24 6.60 6.85
C ASN A 224 -18.95 7.32 5.68
N GLU A 225 -18.19 7.99 4.80
CA GLU A 225 -18.69 8.55 3.55
C GLU A 225 -18.93 7.47 2.48
N ILE A 226 -18.51 6.23 2.72
CA ILE A 226 -18.86 5.09 1.85
C ILE A 226 -20.36 4.83 2.00
N ASN A 227 -21.08 4.94 0.89
CA ASN A 227 -22.51 4.67 0.84
C ASN A 227 -22.83 3.27 1.39
N ASN A 228 -23.73 3.21 2.38
CA ASN A 228 -24.11 1.99 3.09
C ASN A 228 -22.89 1.16 3.54
N TYR A 229 -21.87 1.80 4.14
CA TYR A 229 -20.68 1.08 4.61
C TYR A 229 -21.00 -0.06 5.57
N GLN A 230 -22.14 -0.03 6.27
CA GLN A 230 -22.59 -1.12 7.15
C GLN A 230 -22.77 -2.44 6.38
N GLU A 231 -23.14 -2.38 5.09
CA GLU A 231 -23.19 -3.58 4.25
C GLU A 231 -21.80 -4.16 4.01
N ILE A 232 -20.76 -3.33 3.96
CA ILE A 232 -19.36 -3.77 3.81
C ILE A 232 -18.85 -4.41 5.10
N VAL A 233 -19.19 -3.80 6.24
CA VAL A 233 -18.87 -4.35 7.58
C VAL A 233 -19.53 -5.72 7.78
N GLY A 234 -20.79 -5.87 7.35
CA GLY A 234 -21.50 -7.13 7.42
C GLY A 234 -21.65 -7.65 8.86
N ASP A 235 -21.23 -8.89 9.08
CA ASP A 235 -21.27 -9.60 10.37
C ASP A 235 -19.96 -9.52 11.17
N PHE A 236 -19.02 -8.63 10.77
CA PHE A 236 -17.77 -8.44 11.48
C PHE A 236 -18.02 -8.03 12.94
N SER A 237 -17.50 -8.84 13.87
CA SER A 237 -17.70 -8.69 15.31
C SER A 237 -16.50 -8.07 16.04
N GLY A 238 -15.39 -7.82 15.32
CA GLY A 238 -14.22 -7.15 15.87
C GLY A 238 -14.43 -5.67 16.08
N LYS A 239 -13.34 -4.94 16.33
CA LYS A 239 -13.42 -3.51 16.61
C LYS A 239 -13.65 -2.72 15.32
N LEU A 240 -14.79 -2.04 15.22
CA LEU A 240 -15.08 -1.10 14.14
C LEU A 240 -14.70 0.32 14.56
N ILE A 241 -14.03 1.06 13.68
CA ILE A 241 -13.68 2.47 13.84
C ILE A 241 -14.08 3.20 12.55
N THR A 242 -14.91 4.20 12.67
CA THR A 242 -15.33 5.04 11.56
C THR A 242 -14.46 6.30 11.46
N THR A 243 -14.09 6.66 10.24
CA THR A 243 -13.41 7.93 9.94
C THR A 243 -14.29 8.81 9.06
N GLY A 244 -14.29 10.11 9.26
CA GLY A 244 -15.08 11.02 8.42
C GLY A 244 -15.02 12.47 8.86
N LEU A 245 -15.80 13.34 8.22
CA LEU A 245 -15.90 14.75 8.63
C LEU A 245 -16.98 14.97 9.69
N GLN A 246 -18.00 14.12 9.69
CA GLN A 246 -19.15 14.20 10.60
C GLN A 246 -19.56 12.78 11.01
N ASN A 247 -20.13 12.62 12.21
CA ASN A 247 -20.69 11.34 12.70
C ASN A 247 -19.72 10.14 12.57
N ALA A 248 -18.45 10.36 12.89
CA ALA A 248 -17.39 9.36 12.85
C ALA A 248 -16.64 9.34 14.19
N ASP A 249 -16.11 8.18 14.56
CA ASP A 249 -15.30 8.00 15.76
C ASP A 249 -14.05 8.89 15.68
N ILE A 250 -13.34 8.85 14.55
CA ILE A 250 -12.20 9.73 14.26
C ILE A 250 -12.63 10.76 13.22
N SER A 251 -12.66 12.04 13.60
CA SER A 251 -13.15 13.10 12.71
C SER A 251 -12.28 14.34 12.61
N ALA A 252 -12.40 15.01 11.45
CA ALA A 252 -11.78 16.30 11.18
C ALA A 252 -12.84 17.40 11.15
N GLN A 253 -12.63 18.46 11.94
CA GLN A 253 -13.47 19.67 11.97
C GLN A 253 -12.61 20.92 11.75
N ASP A 254 -13.24 22.08 11.54
CA ASP A 254 -12.56 23.37 11.35
C ASP A 254 -11.45 23.31 10.28
N ILE A 255 -11.78 22.75 9.11
CA ILE A 255 -10.80 22.57 8.03
C ILE A 255 -10.45 23.92 7.41
N HIS A 256 -9.16 24.25 7.41
CA HIS A 256 -8.58 25.42 6.79
C HIS A 256 -7.57 25.00 5.72
N TYR A 257 -7.35 25.89 4.75
CA TYR A 257 -6.35 25.70 3.69
C TYR A 257 -5.39 26.88 3.67
N ASP A 258 -4.09 26.58 3.63
CA ASP A 258 -3.07 27.62 3.46
C ASP A 258 -2.99 28.11 2.00
N HIS A 259 -2.07 29.04 1.74
CA HIS A 259 -1.84 29.59 0.40
C HIS A 259 -1.37 28.54 -0.63
N LEU A 260 -0.88 27.38 -0.22
CA LEU A 260 -0.50 26.25 -1.08
C LEU A 260 -1.62 25.19 -1.16
N ALA A 261 -2.80 25.49 -0.62
CA ALA A 261 -3.92 24.57 -0.46
C ALA A 261 -3.66 23.37 0.45
N ASN A 262 -2.64 23.42 1.30
CA ASN A 262 -2.41 22.42 2.33
C ASN A 262 -3.46 22.55 3.43
N ALA A 263 -4.00 21.42 3.88
CA ALA A 263 -5.06 21.42 4.89
C ALA A 263 -4.50 21.47 6.32
N SER A 264 -5.15 22.23 7.20
CA SER A 264 -5.13 22.01 8.64
C SER A 264 -6.54 21.80 9.17
N PHE A 265 -6.67 21.06 10.27
CA PHE A 265 -7.97 20.73 10.86
C PHE A 265 -7.84 20.36 12.35
N THR A 266 -8.92 20.52 13.10
CA THR A 266 -9.03 20.03 14.47
C THR A 266 -9.39 18.54 14.45
N LEU A 267 -8.55 17.71 15.08
CA LEU A 267 -8.77 16.26 15.21
C LEU A 267 -9.64 15.94 16.43
N PHE A 268 -10.63 15.08 16.23
CA PHE A 268 -11.47 14.54 17.29
C PHE A 268 -11.42 13.01 17.31
N ASP A 269 -11.44 12.44 18.52
CA ASP A 269 -11.55 11.00 18.82
C ASP A 269 -12.72 10.80 19.78
N ASP A 270 -13.83 10.25 19.29
CA ASP A 270 -15.12 10.10 19.99
C ASP A 270 -15.56 11.43 20.66
N GLY A 271 -15.51 12.52 19.90
CA GLY A 271 -15.86 13.87 20.36
C GLY A 271 -14.82 14.54 21.27
N LYS A 272 -13.73 13.86 21.64
CA LYS A 272 -12.61 14.46 22.36
C LYS A 272 -11.66 15.16 21.40
N ASN A 273 -11.45 16.46 21.61
CA ASN A 273 -10.49 17.25 20.85
C ASN A 273 -9.04 16.82 21.19
N LEU A 274 -8.28 16.42 20.17
CA LEU A 274 -6.87 16.01 20.26
C LEU A 274 -5.88 17.08 19.73
N GLY A 275 -6.41 18.23 19.31
CA GLY A 275 -5.68 19.38 18.81
C GLY A 275 -5.60 19.45 17.29
N GLU A 276 -4.86 20.44 16.81
CA GLU A 276 -4.71 20.70 15.38
C GLU A 276 -3.76 19.71 14.70
N ILE A 277 -4.17 19.23 13.53
CA ILE A 277 -3.33 18.51 12.56
C ILE A 277 -3.04 19.47 11.41
N VAL A 278 -1.78 19.50 10.98
CA VAL A 278 -1.33 20.27 9.82
C VAL A 278 -0.73 19.30 8.81
N LEU A 279 -1.28 19.29 7.59
CA LEU A 279 -0.74 18.53 6.48
C LEU A 279 0.18 19.42 5.64
N SER A 280 1.17 18.82 4.99
CA SER A 280 2.05 19.50 4.01
C SER A 280 1.73 19.06 2.58
N VAL A 281 0.49 18.60 2.34
CA VAL A 281 -0.01 18.16 1.04
C VAL A 281 -1.38 18.80 0.77
N PRO A 282 -1.67 19.14 -0.50
CA PRO A 282 -2.89 19.84 -0.84
C PRO A 282 -4.10 18.92 -0.98
N GLY A 283 -5.29 19.48 -0.79
CA GLY A 283 -6.56 18.85 -1.17
C GLY A 283 -7.29 18.10 -0.05
N GLN A 284 -8.63 18.20 -0.07
CA GLN A 284 -9.50 17.61 0.95
C GLN A 284 -9.42 16.08 1.03
N HIS A 285 -9.16 15.40 -0.09
CA HIS A 285 -8.98 13.95 -0.11
C HIS A 285 -7.82 13.50 0.81
N ASN A 286 -6.80 14.36 0.99
CA ASN A 286 -5.70 14.08 1.91
C ASN A 286 -6.10 14.22 3.39
N VAL A 287 -7.19 14.93 3.71
CA VAL A 287 -7.78 14.89 5.06
C VAL A 287 -8.35 13.50 5.34
N PHE A 288 -9.09 12.90 4.40
CA PHE A 288 -9.60 11.54 4.55
C PHE A 288 -8.48 10.49 4.62
N ASN A 289 -7.45 10.61 3.76
CA ASN A 289 -6.27 9.75 3.84
C ASN A 289 -5.58 9.86 5.20
N ALA A 290 -5.43 11.09 5.73
CA ALA A 290 -4.85 11.33 7.04
C ALA A 290 -5.71 10.73 8.16
N LEU A 291 -7.04 10.85 8.11
CA LEU A 291 -7.92 10.26 9.13
C LEU A 291 -7.79 8.74 9.20
N GLY A 292 -7.69 8.04 8.06
CA GLY A 292 -7.41 6.60 8.03
C GLY A 292 -6.08 6.25 8.70
N ALA A 293 -5.01 6.98 8.38
CA ALA A 293 -3.69 6.78 8.99
C ALA A 293 -3.67 7.12 10.50
N ILE A 294 -4.37 8.18 10.91
CA ILE A 294 -4.50 8.61 12.31
C ILE A 294 -5.23 7.55 13.12
N ALA A 295 -6.36 7.03 12.62
CA ALA A 295 -7.14 5.99 13.29
C ALA A 295 -6.27 4.75 13.55
N ALA A 296 -5.50 4.30 12.55
CA ALA A 296 -4.58 3.18 12.72
C ALA A 296 -3.48 3.48 13.75
N ALA A 297 -2.89 4.68 13.71
CA ALA A 297 -1.85 5.08 14.66
C ALA A 297 -2.36 5.16 16.10
N LEU A 298 -3.57 5.68 16.34
CA LEU A 298 -4.18 5.73 17.66
C LEU A 298 -4.45 4.33 18.21
N GLU A 299 -4.88 3.39 17.37
CA GLU A 299 -5.04 1.99 17.77
C GLU A 299 -3.72 1.31 18.12
N LEU A 300 -2.66 1.62 17.37
CA LEU A 300 -1.29 1.21 17.65
C LEU A 300 -0.66 1.96 18.84
N LYS A 301 -1.43 2.79 19.56
CA LYS A 301 -1.02 3.55 20.75
C LYS A 301 0.12 4.53 20.48
N ILE A 302 0.20 5.04 19.26
CA ILE A 302 1.14 6.09 18.90
C ILE A 302 0.70 7.42 19.56
N PRO A 303 1.61 8.14 20.25
CA PRO A 303 1.30 9.44 20.83
C PRO A 303 0.82 10.45 19.77
N VAL A 304 -0.20 11.24 20.11
CA VAL A 304 -0.78 12.26 19.22
C VAL A 304 0.28 13.26 18.72
N GLU A 305 1.29 13.57 19.52
CA GLU A 305 2.37 14.47 19.11
C GLU A 305 3.27 13.87 18.02
N ASP A 306 3.50 12.56 18.04
CA ASP A 306 4.22 11.86 16.96
C ASP A 306 3.37 11.74 15.71
N ILE A 307 2.05 11.56 15.85
CA ILE A 307 1.08 11.63 14.75
C ILE A 307 1.17 12.99 14.05
N LYS A 308 1.05 14.08 14.81
CA LYS A 308 1.18 15.47 14.29
C LYS A 308 2.51 15.67 13.58
N LYS A 309 3.62 15.24 14.20
CA LYS A 309 4.97 15.36 13.64
C LYS A 309 5.12 14.58 12.35
N GLY A 310 4.64 13.34 12.30
CA GLY A 310 4.71 12.49 11.11
C GLY A 310 3.95 13.09 9.94
N LEU A 311 2.69 13.48 10.15
CA LEU A 311 1.85 14.07 9.11
C LEU A 311 2.39 15.42 8.62
N LYS A 312 2.89 16.27 9.52
CA LYS A 312 3.50 17.54 9.13
C LYS A 312 4.73 17.34 8.24
N ASN A 313 5.50 16.30 8.48
CA ASN A 313 6.70 15.97 7.69
C ASN A 313 6.40 15.17 6.42
N PHE A 314 5.15 14.76 6.19
CA PHE A 314 4.74 14.12 4.94
C PHE A 314 4.50 15.17 3.86
N THR A 315 5.38 15.22 2.87
CA THR A 315 5.34 16.20 1.76
C THR A 315 4.86 15.59 0.45
N GLY A 316 4.14 14.47 0.51
CA GLY A 316 3.66 13.73 -0.65
C GLY A 316 4.46 12.46 -0.95
N ALA A 317 3.81 11.55 -1.66
CA ALA A 317 4.45 10.38 -2.27
C ALA A 317 4.90 10.74 -3.70
N SER A 318 5.90 10.04 -4.24
CA SER A 318 6.35 10.32 -5.60
C SER A 318 5.19 10.14 -6.59
N ARG A 319 5.09 11.07 -7.55
CA ARG A 319 4.00 11.15 -8.54
C ARG A 319 2.60 11.29 -7.93
N ARG A 320 2.46 11.88 -6.74
CA ARG A 320 1.15 12.24 -6.14
C ARG A 320 1.18 13.73 -5.78
N PHE A 321 0.67 14.55 -6.70
CA PHE A 321 0.76 16.01 -6.70
C PHE A 321 2.19 16.52 -6.41
N GLU A 322 3.19 15.89 -7.03
CA GLU A 322 4.60 16.12 -6.73
C GLU A 322 5.10 17.36 -7.48
N LYS A 323 5.48 18.42 -6.76
CA LYS A 323 6.16 19.58 -7.37
C LYS A 323 7.57 19.16 -7.83
N LYS A 324 7.77 19.05 -9.14
CA LYS A 324 9.06 18.70 -9.75
C LYS A 324 10.03 19.89 -9.82
N GLY A 325 9.50 21.11 -9.80
CA GLY A 325 10.29 22.33 -9.83
C GLY A 325 9.57 23.50 -10.49
N GLU A 326 10.32 24.56 -10.76
CA GLU A 326 9.85 25.75 -11.47
C GLU A 326 10.75 26.03 -12.67
N LEU A 327 10.15 26.29 -13.82
CA LEU A 327 10.86 26.74 -15.01
C LEU A 327 10.98 28.27 -15.05
N ALA A 328 11.86 28.76 -15.93
CA ALA A 328 11.94 30.18 -16.27
C ALA A 328 10.56 30.74 -16.65
N GLY A 329 10.24 31.93 -16.13
CA GLY A 329 8.93 32.55 -16.29
C GLY A 329 7.90 32.20 -15.21
N GLY A 330 8.29 31.46 -14.16
CA GLY A 330 7.44 31.15 -13.01
C GLY A 330 6.41 30.05 -13.29
N ILE A 331 6.79 29.08 -14.14
CA ILE A 331 5.93 27.93 -14.46
C ILE A 331 6.27 26.80 -13.50
N THR A 332 5.35 26.48 -12.60
CA THR A 332 5.47 25.33 -11.70
C THR A 332 5.14 24.03 -12.46
N ILE A 333 6.02 23.03 -12.36
CA ILE A 333 5.75 21.67 -12.86
C ILE A 333 5.29 20.81 -11.68
N VAL A 334 4.13 20.19 -11.83
CA VAL A 334 3.57 19.20 -10.92
C VAL A 334 3.38 17.89 -11.68
N ASP A 335 3.81 16.77 -11.10
CA ASP A 335 3.65 15.42 -11.63
C ASP A 335 2.62 14.65 -10.79
N ASP A 336 1.70 13.96 -11.45
CA ASP A 336 0.67 13.14 -10.81
C ASP A 336 0.45 11.83 -11.59
N TYR A 337 0.25 10.73 -10.87
CA TYR A 337 -0.03 9.39 -11.39
C TYR A 337 -1.50 9.20 -11.80
N ALA A 338 -2.37 10.18 -11.52
CA ALA A 338 -3.78 10.15 -11.84
C ALA A 338 -4.04 9.68 -13.27
N HIS A 339 -4.72 8.54 -13.38
CA HIS A 339 -5.11 7.94 -14.66
C HIS A 339 -6.60 7.63 -14.70
N HIS A 340 -7.25 7.45 -13.55
CA HIS A 340 -8.70 7.35 -13.46
C HIS A 340 -9.36 8.74 -13.53
N PRO A 341 -10.54 8.91 -14.18
CA PRO A 341 -11.20 10.21 -14.28
C PRO A 341 -11.41 10.94 -12.95
N GLN A 342 -11.69 10.22 -11.87
CA GLN A 342 -11.89 10.79 -10.54
C GLN A 342 -10.56 11.26 -9.90
N GLU A 343 -9.46 10.52 -10.09
CA GLU A 343 -8.13 10.95 -9.67
C GLU A 343 -7.71 12.23 -10.42
N ILE A 344 -8.01 12.29 -11.73
CA ILE A 344 -7.74 13.47 -12.56
C ILE A 344 -8.57 14.66 -12.08
N GLU A 345 -9.86 14.45 -11.79
CA GLU A 345 -10.73 15.49 -11.24
C GLU A 345 -10.22 16.00 -9.88
N ALA A 346 -9.83 15.10 -8.98
CA ALA A 346 -9.26 15.44 -7.68
C ALA A 346 -7.95 16.25 -7.83
N THR A 347 -7.08 15.83 -8.74
CA THR A 347 -5.82 16.53 -9.07
C THR A 347 -6.09 17.93 -9.60
N LEU A 348 -7.03 18.08 -10.53
CA LEU A 348 -7.38 19.39 -11.10
C LEU A 348 -8.08 20.29 -10.07
N LYS A 349 -8.90 19.74 -9.16
CA LYS A 349 -9.46 20.49 -8.02
C LYS A 349 -8.36 20.98 -7.08
N ALA A 350 -7.38 20.15 -6.75
CA ALA A 350 -6.22 20.57 -5.96
C ALA A 350 -5.41 21.67 -6.67
N ALA A 351 -5.15 21.51 -7.97
CA ALA A 351 -4.45 22.49 -8.79
C ALA A 351 -5.16 23.86 -8.83
N ARG A 352 -6.50 23.88 -8.82
CA ARG A 352 -7.29 25.12 -8.75
C ARG A 352 -7.11 25.89 -7.44
N ASN A 353 -6.75 25.22 -6.36
CA ASN A 353 -6.50 25.86 -5.07
C ASN A 353 -5.02 26.17 -4.84
N TYR A 354 -4.12 25.55 -5.61
CA TYR A 354 -2.69 25.82 -5.58
C TYR A 354 -2.36 27.16 -6.26
N PRO A 355 -1.29 27.90 -5.89
CA PRO A 355 -0.92 29.14 -6.55
C PRO A 355 -0.64 28.97 -8.05
N HIS A 356 -1.49 29.58 -8.88
CA HIS A 356 -1.31 29.58 -10.33
C HIS A 356 -2.00 30.79 -10.97
N LYS A 357 -1.58 31.11 -12.21
CA LYS A 357 -2.31 32.04 -13.10
C LYS A 357 -3.23 31.30 -14.06
N LYS A 358 -2.75 30.17 -14.58
CA LYS A 358 -3.46 29.29 -15.51
C LYS A 358 -2.99 27.86 -15.30
N VAL A 359 -3.92 26.90 -15.24
CA VAL A 359 -3.61 25.47 -15.19
C VAL A 359 -3.49 24.94 -16.62
N TRP A 360 -2.42 24.19 -16.88
CA TRP A 360 -2.22 23.43 -18.11
C TRP A 360 -2.14 21.96 -17.72
N CYS A 361 -2.99 21.12 -18.33
CA CYS A 361 -2.95 19.67 -18.11
C CYS A 361 -2.31 19.02 -19.34
N VAL A 362 -1.22 18.29 -19.12
CA VAL A 362 -0.61 17.40 -20.11
C VAL A 362 -0.95 15.99 -19.70
N PHE A 363 -1.89 15.36 -20.40
CA PHE A 363 -2.41 14.06 -20.04
C PHE A 363 -1.93 12.98 -21.02
N GLN A 364 -1.47 11.86 -20.48
CA GLN A 364 -1.19 10.64 -21.24
C GLN A 364 -2.19 9.56 -20.79
N PRO A 365 -3.12 9.13 -21.66
CA PRO A 365 -3.97 7.98 -21.36
C PRO A 365 -3.13 6.74 -21.05
N HIS A 366 -3.49 6.04 -19.99
CA HIS A 366 -2.92 4.75 -19.62
C HIS A 366 -3.84 3.65 -20.14
N THR A 367 -3.26 2.59 -20.73
CA THR A 367 -3.96 1.48 -21.42
C THR A 367 -4.82 1.89 -22.63
N TYR A 368 -5.25 0.91 -23.43
CA TYR A 368 -6.06 1.12 -24.65
C TYR A 368 -7.57 0.92 -24.42
N THR A 369 -7.94 0.31 -23.30
CA THR A 369 -9.29 -0.14 -22.97
C THR A 369 -9.92 0.73 -21.90
#